data_AF-A0A1Y2D4T9-F1
#
_entry.id   AF-A0A1Y2D4T9-F1
#
_cell.length_a   1.000
_cell.length_b   1.000
_cell.length_c   1.000
_cell.angle_alpha   90.00
_cell.angle_beta   90.00
_cell.angle_gamma   90.00
#
_symmetry.space_group_name_H-M   'P 1'
#
loop_
_entity.id
_entity.type
_entity.pdbx_description
1 polymer ?
#
loop_
_entity_poly.entity_id
_entity_poly.type
_entity_poly.pdbx_seq_one_letter_code
_entity_poly.pdbx_strand_id
1 'polypeptide(L)'
;MKNSFKIIATLLSAYSAAAELTCWAESLGYPCCTGKNPIVYEHDSNGDWGYNWKTNEWCGISTYEDRVNDEVCWSDALGYPCCHGCTVYETDADGSWGYESNQWCGIQSYCQEKGAEVPTPEPEPEPTTSPSISEYPTDIFTVGDEKIYDFDESSIFDGSQATDITFNKDGSVTYVANAAGSGGGIVFYIKKDKSVINLSNYDSVDIELVFSPVNGKWNADAKAPSFGFRVFSRDATGFWSGFEDVEYFGEESGKYYGTLVKNVKLTDEIKAKIIENCTYDDIIGFTLKFNAYQTGNNDNDELKVQIKKVKFNKIEGTPEDKFTDDGLSDSDRGTVQHIEYPTHDYMTNDENDTYNKPAWVYLPAGYDPEDKDTKYPLFILMHGFGQTEDNWGLTDQGSGGKIKGMMDRGMAKPKDEEGSVEKFILVVPTGMATRNYRENGNYDYTEPYYRFGGELRNDLIPYMKKNYNIKEGRENMAMAGLSMGGFQTLYIGIGECLDIMSYFGFFSYPFTDDLKEKIETNFPEKDLTIKRLYTICGDNDPTPFSDFYNYVDVLSKWDKVEDGNFSYEVYPGGTHDFPVWYRGFEHFIPQLFK
;
A
#
# COMPACT_ATOMS: atom_id res chain seq x y z
N MET A 1 48.38 45.60 59.89
CA MET A 1 49.55 44.93 60.49
C MET A 1 49.86 43.69 59.66
N LYS A 2 51.04 43.69 59.05
CA LYS A 2 51.79 42.59 58.39
C LYS A 2 51.14 41.96 57.14
N ASN A 3 51.68 42.21 55.93
CA ASN A 3 52.89 41.58 55.34
C ASN A 3 52.69 40.07 55.16
N SER A 4 52.99 39.39 54.06
CA SER A 4 53.58 39.66 52.73
C SER A 4 53.32 38.34 51.96
N PHE A 5 53.14 38.31 50.64
CA PHE A 5 54.22 38.00 49.71
C PHE A 5 53.78 38.26 48.26
N LYS A 6 54.79 38.61 47.46
CA LYS A 6 54.75 39.26 46.14
C LYS A 6 54.35 38.33 44.98
N ILE A 7 53.59 38.94 44.07
CA ILE A 7 53.64 38.91 42.60
C ILE A 7 54.83 38.14 42.00
N ILE A 8 54.51 37.11 41.21
CA ILE A 8 55.15 36.84 39.91
C ILE A 8 54.01 36.76 38.89
N ALA A 9 54.04 37.67 37.92
CA ALA A 9 53.23 37.58 36.72
C ALA A 9 53.76 36.40 35.89
N THR A 10 52.89 35.45 35.58
CA THR A 10 53.18 34.44 34.56
C THR A 10 52.04 34.51 33.56
N LEU A 11 52.39 34.91 32.34
CA LEU A 11 51.58 34.79 31.14
C LEU A 11 51.05 33.35 31.05
N LEU A 12 49.74 33.17 31.22
CA LEU A 12 49.04 32.03 30.67
C LEU A 12 48.47 32.49 29.33
N SER A 13 49.28 32.31 28.30
CA SER A 13 48.79 32.09 26.94
C SER A 13 47.74 30.98 27.01
N ALA A 14 46.48 31.34 26.79
CA ALA A 14 45.46 30.37 26.45
C ALA A 14 45.86 29.77 25.09
N TYR A 15 46.58 28.65 25.13
CA TYR A 15 46.60 27.72 24.02
C TYR A 15 45.19 27.13 23.97
N SER A 16 44.38 27.66 23.06
CA SER A 16 43.26 26.94 22.49
C SER A 16 43.83 25.66 21.89
N ALA A 17 43.67 24.53 22.57
CA ALA A 17 43.72 23.25 21.89
C ALA A 17 42.48 23.23 20.99
N ALA A 18 42.68 23.39 19.68
CA ALA A 18 41.63 23.11 18.72
C ALA A 18 41.19 21.66 18.96
N ALA A 19 39.92 21.46 19.28
CA ALA A 19 39.36 20.12 19.27
C ALA A 19 39.44 19.63 17.82
N GLU A 20 40.24 18.60 17.57
CA GLU A 20 40.31 17.95 16.26
C GLU A 20 38.93 17.33 15.98
N LEU A 21 38.23 17.87 14.99
CA LEU A 21 36.99 17.31 14.47
C LEU A 21 37.30 15.94 13.84
N THR A 22 36.55 14.92 14.21
CA THR A 22 36.74 13.55 13.75
C THR A 22 35.98 13.23 12.46
N CYS A 23 35.02 14.07 12.04
CA CYS A 23 34.39 14.06 10.71
C CYS A 23 33.77 15.43 10.42
N TRP A 24 33.36 15.65 9.16
CA TRP A 24 32.82 16.94 8.72
C TRP A 24 31.50 17.32 9.43
N ALA A 25 30.67 16.34 9.80
CA ALA A 25 29.35 16.59 10.39
C ALA A 25 29.40 17.22 11.79
N GLU A 26 30.52 17.08 12.51
CA GLU A 26 30.72 17.72 13.80
C GLU A 26 30.77 19.26 13.68
N SER A 27 31.16 19.78 12.51
CA SER A 27 31.11 21.22 12.24
C SER A 27 29.69 21.78 12.10
N LEU A 28 28.71 20.90 11.82
CA LEU A 28 27.29 21.22 11.75
C LEU A 28 26.52 20.84 13.03
N GLY A 29 27.22 20.36 14.05
CA GLY A 29 26.65 19.96 15.35
C GLY A 29 26.17 18.51 15.44
N TYR A 30 26.53 17.65 14.48
CA TYR A 30 26.14 16.24 14.44
C TYR A 30 27.34 15.30 14.72
N PRO A 31 27.14 14.15 15.38
CA PRO A 31 28.21 13.21 15.68
C PRO A 31 28.74 12.49 14.42
N CYS A 32 29.89 11.83 14.52
CA CYS A 32 30.39 10.94 13.47
C CYS A 32 29.82 9.52 13.61
N CYS A 33 29.61 8.84 12.49
CA CYS A 33 29.04 7.50 12.52
C CYS A 33 30.03 6.49 13.12
N THR A 34 29.60 5.76 14.16
CA THR A 34 30.42 4.74 14.81
C THR A 34 30.17 3.36 14.21
N GLY A 35 31.13 2.81 13.47
CA GLY A 35 31.08 1.46 12.90
C GLY A 35 32.08 1.28 11.76
N LYS A 36 32.56 0.05 11.50
CA LYS A 36 33.30 -0.25 10.27
C LYS A 36 32.25 -0.40 9.15
N ASN A 37 32.22 0.55 8.21
CA ASN A 37 31.27 0.65 7.09
C ASN A 37 29.83 1.00 7.51
N PRO A 38 29.58 2.25 7.95
CA PRO A 38 28.21 2.72 8.18
C PRO A 38 27.41 2.77 6.87
N ILE A 39 26.12 2.44 6.95
CA ILE A 39 25.17 2.50 5.83
C ILE A 39 24.86 3.98 5.54
N VAL A 40 24.95 4.38 4.27
CA VAL A 40 24.54 5.71 3.81
C VAL A 40 23.03 5.74 3.67
N TYR A 41 22.37 6.62 4.41
CA TYR A 41 20.92 6.81 4.37
C TYR A 41 20.53 8.02 3.53
N GLU A 42 21.39 9.03 3.45
CA GLU A 42 21.13 10.26 2.72
C GLU A 42 22.46 10.91 2.26
N HIS A 43 22.41 11.67 1.17
CA HIS A 43 23.54 12.42 0.63
C HIS A 43 23.10 13.85 0.30
N ASP A 44 23.82 14.83 0.83
CA ASP A 44 23.57 16.25 0.57
C ASP A 44 24.86 16.98 0.13
N SER A 45 24.78 18.31 0.00
CA SER A 45 25.93 19.14 -0.37
C SER A 45 27.09 19.14 0.65
N ASN A 46 26.87 18.61 1.86
CA ASN A 46 27.85 18.58 2.93
C ASN A 46 28.55 17.21 3.05
N GLY A 47 27.87 16.11 2.69
CA GLY A 47 28.46 14.79 2.53
C GLY A 47 27.50 13.63 2.78
N ASP A 48 28.07 12.43 2.97
CA ASP A 48 27.30 11.20 3.25
C ASP A 48 26.85 11.13 4.71
N TRP A 49 25.55 10.92 4.90
CA TRP A 49 24.92 10.80 6.21
C TRP A 49 24.54 9.36 6.54
N GLY A 50 24.84 8.95 7.77
CA GLY A 50 24.34 7.74 8.39
C GLY A 50 23.32 8.05 9.47
N TYR A 51 22.51 7.06 9.86
CA TYR A 51 21.51 7.22 10.91
C TYR A 51 21.68 6.17 12.01
N ASN A 52 21.81 6.62 13.26
CA ASN A 52 21.95 5.72 14.41
C ASN A 52 20.59 5.47 15.07
N TRP A 53 19.97 4.35 14.72
CA TRP A 53 18.66 3.92 15.25
C TRP A 53 18.63 3.66 16.76
N LYS A 54 19.78 3.56 17.45
CA LYS A 54 19.82 3.39 18.91
C LYS A 54 19.78 4.72 19.66
N THR A 55 20.30 5.80 19.08
CA THR A 55 20.30 7.14 19.69
C THR A 55 19.34 8.11 19.01
N ASN A 56 18.77 7.71 17.86
CA ASN A 56 17.83 8.50 17.06
C ASN A 56 18.46 9.80 16.50
N GLU A 57 19.73 9.73 16.12
CA GLU A 57 20.54 10.87 15.68
C GLU A 57 21.20 10.60 14.32
N TRP A 58 21.27 11.64 13.48
CA TRP A 58 22.04 11.65 12.24
C TRP A 58 23.53 11.79 12.51
N CYS A 59 24.37 11.15 11.68
CA CYS A 59 25.81 11.19 11.82
C CYS A 59 26.55 11.31 10.48
N GLY A 60 27.73 11.94 10.47
CA GLY A 60 28.56 12.06 9.27
C GLY A 60 29.45 10.82 9.05
N ILE A 61 29.51 10.33 7.81
CA ILE A 61 30.20 9.06 7.48
C ILE A 61 31.69 9.24 7.14
N SER A 62 32.14 10.37 6.60
CA SER A 62 33.49 10.52 6.05
C SER A 62 34.43 11.45 6.84
N THR A 63 35.73 11.11 6.87
CA THR A 63 36.83 11.95 7.38
C THR A 63 37.42 12.81 6.26
N TYR A 64 37.79 14.06 6.56
CA TYR A 64 38.22 15.09 5.60
C TYR A 64 39.65 14.91 5.01
N GLU A 65 40.38 13.82 5.27
CA GLU A 65 41.73 13.62 4.72
C GLU A 65 41.83 12.36 3.85
N ASP A 66 42.07 12.59 2.55
CA ASP A 66 42.91 11.80 1.60
C ASP A 66 42.36 11.79 0.16
N ARG A 67 41.98 12.95 -0.39
CA ARG A 67 41.79 13.11 -1.85
C ARG A 67 42.35 14.43 -2.32
N VAL A 68 43.62 14.43 -2.72
CA VAL A 68 44.20 15.55 -3.46
C VAL A 68 43.83 15.34 -4.93
N ASN A 69 43.00 16.23 -5.47
CA ASN A 69 42.68 16.22 -6.90
C ASN A 69 43.96 16.38 -7.73
N ASP A 70 43.96 15.82 -8.95
CA ASP A 70 45.10 15.96 -9.84
C ASP A 70 45.32 17.45 -10.15
N GLU A 71 46.57 17.91 -10.15
CA GLU A 71 46.88 19.33 -10.44
C GLU A 71 46.32 19.78 -11.80
N VAL A 72 46.20 18.84 -12.74
CA VAL A 72 45.52 19.03 -14.02
C VAL A 72 44.75 17.76 -14.37
N CYS A 73 43.46 17.94 -14.61
CA CYS A 73 42.51 16.90 -14.94
C CYS A 73 42.55 16.55 -16.42
N TRP A 74 42.66 15.27 -16.76
CA TRP A 74 42.80 14.88 -18.17
C TRP A 74 41.53 15.18 -18.99
N SER A 75 40.35 15.12 -18.38
CA SER A 75 39.07 15.38 -19.06
C SER A 75 38.81 16.86 -19.33
N ASP A 76 39.49 17.77 -18.62
CA ASP A 76 39.32 19.22 -18.82
C ASP A 76 39.72 19.63 -20.24
N ALA A 77 40.75 18.99 -20.81
CA ALA A 77 41.17 19.22 -22.19
C ALA A 77 40.12 18.82 -23.23
N LEU A 78 39.17 17.96 -22.84
CA LEU A 78 38.03 17.50 -23.64
C LEU A 78 36.75 18.28 -23.34
N GLY A 79 36.80 19.23 -22.40
CA GLY A 79 35.68 20.09 -22.01
C GLY A 79 34.80 19.54 -20.88
N TYR A 80 35.26 18.52 -20.14
CA TYR A 80 34.51 17.88 -19.06
C TYR A 80 35.24 17.99 -17.71
N PRO A 81 34.53 18.32 -16.62
CA PRO A 81 35.13 18.52 -15.31
C PRO A 81 35.68 17.21 -14.71
N CYS A 82 36.40 17.32 -13.61
CA CYS A 82 36.87 16.17 -12.85
C CYS A 82 35.78 15.54 -11.98
N CYS A 83 35.82 14.22 -11.84
CA CYS A 83 35.00 13.55 -10.84
C CYS A 83 35.60 13.73 -9.45
N HIS A 84 34.72 13.90 -8.47
CA HIS A 84 35.09 13.91 -7.05
C HIS A 84 34.93 12.49 -6.44
N GLY A 85 34.10 11.65 -7.06
CA GLY A 85 34.00 10.22 -6.80
C GLY A 85 34.94 9.38 -7.68
N CYS A 86 35.08 8.10 -7.31
CA CYS A 86 35.88 7.12 -8.04
C CYS A 86 35.02 6.09 -8.79
N THR A 87 33.72 6.34 -8.93
CA THR A 87 32.78 5.43 -9.58
C THR A 87 32.88 5.57 -11.10
N VAL A 88 33.44 4.54 -11.74
CA VAL A 88 33.61 4.50 -13.19
C VAL A 88 32.33 3.95 -13.84
N TYR A 89 31.71 4.75 -14.70
CA TYR A 89 30.55 4.34 -15.50
C TYR A 89 30.97 3.81 -16.87
N GLU A 90 32.05 4.36 -17.43
CA GLU A 90 32.59 3.96 -18.73
C GLU A 90 34.10 4.16 -18.78
N THR A 91 34.83 3.37 -19.56
CA THR A 91 36.27 3.60 -19.81
C THR A 91 36.53 3.50 -21.30
N ASP A 92 37.18 4.52 -21.86
CA ASP A 92 37.54 4.58 -23.27
C ASP A 92 39.04 4.83 -23.48
N ALA A 93 39.42 5.29 -24.67
CA ALA A 93 40.81 5.55 -25.02
C ALA A 93 41.40 6.81 -24.33
N ASP A 94 40.56 7.71 -23.86
CA ASP A 94 40.96 8.96 -23.21
C ASP A 94 41.07 8.80 -21.69
N GLY A 95 40.20 7.98 -21.08
CA GLY A 95 40.31 7.62 -19.66
C GLY A 95 39.06 6.94 -19.08
N SER A 96 39.00 6.86 -17.75
CA SER A 96 37.83 6.35 -17.03
C SER A 96 36.88 7.48 -16.69
N TRP A 97 35.64 7.38 -17.13
CA TRP A 97 34.60 8.39 -16.98
C TRP A 97 33.67 8.09 -15.81
N GLY A 98 33.33 9.14 -15.06
CA GLY A 98 32.25 9.13 -14.08
C GLY A 98 31.08 10.02 -14.54
N TYR A 99 29.95 9.90 -13.86
CA TYR A 99 28.78 10.74 -14.10
C TYR A 99 28.31 11.35 -12.78
N GLU A 100 28.53 12.66 -12.61
CA GLU A 100 28.28 13.40 -11.36
C GLU A 100 27.67 14.77 -11.69
N SER A 101 26.71 15.24 -10.88
CA SER A 101 26.04 16.54 -11.09
C SER A 101 25.42 16.72 -12.50
N ASN A 102 24.76 15.68 -13.02
CA ASN A 102 24.14 15.65 -14.35
C ASN A 102 25.09 15.91 -15.55
N GLN A 103 26.40 15.69 -15.37
CA GLN A 103 27.38 15.79 -16.45
C GLN A 103 28.44 14.69 -16.36
N TRP A 104 29.04 14.37 -17.50
CA TRP A 104 30.20 13.47 -17.56
C TRP A 104 31.43 14.14 -16.97
N CYS A 105 32.24 13.37 -16.25
CA CYS A 105 33.47 13.85 -15.63
C CYS A 105 34.61 12.83 -15.75
N GLY A 106 35.86 13.29 -15.68
CA GLY A 106 37.05 12.43 -15.73
C GLY A 106 37.48 11.96 -14.34
N ILE A 107 37.62 10.64 -14.16
CA ILE A 107 38.06 10.02 -12.90
C ILE A 107 39.52 10.38 -12.61
N GLN A 108 39.79 10.77 -11.36
CA GLN A 108 41.07 11.31 -10.90
C GLN A 108 42.10 10.23 -10.55
N SER A 109 43.39 10.57 -10.62
CA SER A 109 44.49 9.62 -10.44
C SER A 109 44.62 9.07 -9.02
N TYR A 110 44.12 9.77 -8.00
CA TYR A 110 44.05 9.23 -6.64
C TYR A 110 43.11 8.01 -6.53
N CYS A 111 42.19 7.83 -7.49
CA CYS A 111 41.39 6.61 -7.61
C CYS A 111 42.24 5.41 -8.10
N GLN A 112 43.48 5.64 -8.54
CA GLN A 112 44.39 4.62 -9.10
C GLN A 112 45.53 4.17 -8.16
N GLU A 113 45.73 4.79 -6.99
CA GLU A 113 46.77 4.35 -6.02
C GLU A 113 46.34 3.19 -5.08
N LYS A 114 45.15 2.60 -5.27
CA LYS A 114 44.85 1.26 -4.71
C LYS A 114 44.97 0.18 -5.78
N GLY A 115 46.24 -0.17 -6.03
CA GLY A 115 46.71 -1.44 -6.60
C GLY A 115 45.67 -2.30 -7.31
N ALA A 116 45.39 -1.93 -8.57
CA ALA A 116 44.92 -2.88 -9.56
C ALA A 116 46.13 -3.72 -10.03
N GLU A 117 46.40 -4.82 -9.33
CA GLU A 117 47.14 -5.94 -9.92
C GLU A 117 46.14 -7.00 -10.36
N VAL A 118 46.08 -7.19 -11.68
CA VAL A 118 45.36 -8.25 -12.37
C VAL A 118 46.03 -9.60 -12.07
N PRO A 119 45.33 -10.59 -11.48
CA PRO A 119 45.71 -11.98 -11.62
C PRO A 119 44.91 -12.58 -12.78
N THR A 120 45.65 -13.07 -13.78
CA THR A 120 45.23 -14.15 -14.70
C THR A 120 44.49 -15.27 -13.96
N PRO A 121 43.58 -16.01 -14.63
CA PRO A 121 42.57 -16.84 -13.98
C PRO A 121 43.21 -18.06 -13.30
N GLU A 122 43.52 -17.92 -12.01
CA GLU A 122 43.54 -19.04 -11.07
C GLU A 122 42.12 -19.24 -10.54
N PRO A 123 41.72 -20.50 -10.28
CA PRO A 123 40.33 -20.92 -10.25
C PRO A 123 39.56 -20.10 -9.23
N GLU A 124 38.30 -19.81 -9.56
CA GLU A 124 37.33 -19.15 -8.68
C GLU A 124 37.65 -19.48 -7.21
N PRO A 125 37.82 -18.50 -6.30
CA PRO A 125 37.63 -18.83 -4.90
C PRO A 125 36.24 -19.47 -4.88
N GLU A 126 36.17 -20.75 -4.46
CA GLU A 126 34.89 -21.45 -4.45
C GLU A 126 33.86 -20.48 -3.90
N PRO A 127 32.70 -20.35 -4.57
CA PRO A 127 31.63 -19.58 -3.99
C PRO A 127 31.59 -19.99 -2.52
N THR A 128 31.53 -19.01 -1.60
CA THR A 128 30.93 -19.37 -0.32
C THR A 128 29.53 -19.80 -0.74
N THR A 129 29.39 -21.11 -0.88
CA THR A 129 28.16 -21.80 -1.15
C THR A 129 27.34 -21.62 0.11
N SER A 130 26.76 -20.44 0.30
CA SER A 130 25.33 -20.49 0.55
C SER A 130 24.78 -21.07 -0.75
N PRO A 131 24.28 -22.31 -0.72
CA PRO A 131 23.89 -22.99 -1.94
C PRO A 131 22.93 -22.05 -2.66
N SER A 132 23.24 -21.70 -3.92
CA SER A 132 22.13 -21.52 -4.84
C SER A 132 21.43 -22.88 -4.79
N ILE A 133 20.37 -22.97 -4.00
CA ILE A 133 19.54 -24.17 -3.99
C ILE A 133 18.85 -24.12 -5.35
N SER A 134 19.54 -24.59 -6.38
CA SER A 134 18.98 -24.74 -7.72
C SER A 134 17.85 -25.77 -7.70
N GLU A 135 17.87 -26.65 -6.70
CA GLU A 135 16.92 -27.73 -6.51
C GLU A 135 16.46 -27.81 -5.06
N TYR A 136 15.25 -27.32 -4.83
CA TYR A 136 14.48 -27.61 -3.63
C TYR A 136 13.78 -28.97 -3.78
N PRO A 137 13.60 -29.72 -2.68
CA PRO A 137 12.98 -31.03 -2.75
C PRO A 137 11.51 -30.93 -3.15
N THR A 138 11.15 -31.67 -4.21
CA THR A 138 9.78 -31.71 -4.75
C THR A 138 9.01 -32.97 -4.33
N ASP A 139 9.70 -33.96 -3.76
CA ASP A 139 9.17 -35.23 -3.27
C ASP A 139 8.51 -35.11 -1.89
N ILE A 140 8.68 -33.97 -1.20
CA ILE A 140 8.04 -33.70 0.09
C ILE A 140 6.51 -33.54 -0.03
N PHE A 141 6.01 -33.23 -1.23
CA PHE A 141 4.58 -33.14 -1.56
C PHE A 141 3.98 -34.54 -1.73
N THR A 142 3.86 -35.25 -0.63
CA THR A 142 3.27 -36.59 -0.58
C THR A 142 1.75 -36.52 -0.63
N VAL A 143 1.16 -37.37 -1.48
CA VAL A 143 -0.30 -37.54 -1.60
C VAL A 143 -0.64 -38.98 -1.21
N GLY A 144 -1.52 -39.12 -0.22
CA GLY A 144 -2.03 -40.43 0.20
C GLY A 144 -3.05 -41.03 -0.78
N ASP A 145 -3.23 -42.35 -0.73
CA ASP A 145 -4.30 -43.03 -1.47
C ASP A 145 -5.67 -42.92 -0.78
N GLU A 146 -5.68 -42.61 0.52
CA GLU A 146 -6.89 -42.47 1.33
C GLU A 146 -7.21 -40.98 1.54
N LYS A 147 -8.50 -40.64 1.44
CA LYS A 147 -9.00 -39.29 1.69
C LYS A 147 -8.94 -38.97 3.19
N ILE A 148 -7.89 -38.24 3.59
CA ILE A 148 -7.62 -37.84 4.98
C ILE A 148 -8.16 -36.44 5.25
N TYR A 149 -8.16 -35.58 4.24
CA TYR A 149 -8.56 -34.18 4.31
C TYR A 149 -9.77 -33.93 3.40
N ASP A 150 -10.44 -32.78 3.52
CA ASP A 150 -11.71 -32.56 2.82
C ASP A 150 -11.77 -31.25 2.04
N PHE A 151 -10.77 -31.01 1.19
CA PHE A 151 -10.82 -29.98 0.15
C PHE A 151 -11.22 -30.58 -1.21
N ASP A 152 -12.05 -29.86 -1.95
CA ASP A 152 -12.39 -30.15 -3.34
C ASP A 152 -12.73 -28.85 -4.10
N GLU A 153 -12.96 -28.92 -5.41
CA GLU A 153 -13.24 -27.76 -6.27
C GLU A 153 -14.44 -26.92 -5.77
N SER A 154 -15.45 -27.57 -5.16
CA SER A 154 -16.62 -26.85 -4.63
C SER A 154 -16.28 -25.97 -3.41
N SER A 155 -15.10 -26.16 -2.85
CA SER A 155 -14.58 -25.41 -1.71
C SER A 155 -13.91 -24.10 -2.13
N ILE A 156 -13.65 -23.84 -3.42
CA ILE A 156 -13.00 -22.60 -3.87
C ILE A 156 -13.97 -21.42 -3.79
N PHE A 157 -13.49 -20.32 -3.22
CA PHE A 157 -14.09 -19.00 -3.26
C PHE A 157 -13.47 -18.17 -4.40
N ASP A 158 -14.31 -17.40 -5.11
CA ASP A 158 -13.88 -16.60 -6.26
C ASP A 158 -12.89 -15.50 -5.84
N GLY A 159 -11.84 -15.30 -6.65
CA GLY A 159 -10.79 -14.30 -6.40
C GLY A 159 -9.45 -14.87 -5.98
N SER A 160 -9.30 -16.20 -5.86
CA SER A 160 -8.01 -16.87 -5.65
C SER A 160 -6.94 -16.39 -6.64
N GLN A 161 -5.72 -16.13 -6.15
CA GLN A 161 -4.59 -15.57 -6.90
C GLN A 161 -3.48 -16.62 -7.16
N ALA A 162 -3.72 -17.88 -6.77
CA ALA A 162 -2.79 -18.99 -6.98
C ALA A 162 -2.93 -19.59 -8.39
N THR A 163 -1.84 -20.18 -8.87
CA THR A 163 -1.78 -20.95 -10.11
C THR A 163 -1.58 -22.44 -9.83
N ASP A 164 -1.71 -23.29 -10.86
CA ASP A 164 -1.46 -24.73 -10.80
C ASP A 164 -2.19 -25.47 -9.66
N ILE A 165 -3.44 -25.06 -9.41
CA ILE A 165 -4.27 -25.62 -8.35
C ILE A 165 -4.62 -27.07 -8.69
N THR A 166 -4.29 -27.98 -7.77
CA THR A 166 -4.57 -29.41 -7.88
C THR A 166 -5.24 -29.91 -6.61
N PHE A 167 -6.44 -30.50 -6.75
CA PHE A 167 -7.11 -31.22 -5.68
C PHE A 167 -6.67 -32.68 -5.67
N ASN A 168 -6.04 -33.10 -4.58
CA ASN A 168 -5.43 -34.41 -4.47
C ASN A 168 -6.43 -35.46 -3.99
N LYS A 169 -6.14 -36.74 -4.26
CA LYS A 169 -7.01 -37.87 -3.86
C LYS A 169 -7.17 -38.00 -2.35
N ASP A 170 -6.15 -37.61 -1.59
CA ASP A 170 -6.20 -37.56 -0.14
C ASP A 170 -7.02 -36.37 0.41
N GLY A 171 -7.57 -35.53 -0.48
CA GLY A 171 -8.33 -34.34 -0.17
C GLY A 171 -7.50 -33.14 0.29
N SER A 172 -6.17 -33.20 0.15
CA SER A 172 -5.30 -32.01 0.22
C SER A 172 -5.37 -31.19 -1.06
N VAL A 173 -4.88 -29.95 -1.02
CA VAL A 173 -4.83 -29.06 -2.19
C VAL A 173 -3.42 -28.53 -2.38
N THR A 174 -2.89 -28.65 -3.60
CA THR A 174 -1.56 -28.16 -3.99
C THR A 174 -1.70 -27.00 -4.96
N TYR A 175 -0.86 -25.98 -4.82
CA TYR A 175 -0.86 -24.80 -5.69
C TYR A 175 0.50 -24.10 -5.71
N VAL A 176 0.65 -23.16 -6.62
CA VAL A 176 1.78 -22.24 -6.69
C VAL A 176 1.30 -20.83 -6.32
N ALA A 177 1.98 -20.24 -5.34
CA ALA A 177 1.80 -18.86 -4.92
C ALA A 177 2.93 -18.02 -5.53
N ASN A 178 2.59 -16.90 -6.15
CA ASN A 178 3.55 -15.97 -6.74
C ASN A 178 3.72 -14.76 -5.81
N ALA A 179 4.95 -14.27 -5.66
CA ALA A 179 5.30 -13.14 -4.79
C ALA A 179 4.72 -11.79 -5.27
N ALA A 180 4.52 -11.62 -6.57
CA ALA A 180 3.85 -10.45 -7.13
C ALA A 180 2.43 -10.30 -6.55
N GLY A 181 1.90 -9.07 -6.56
CA GLY A 181 0.53 -8.81 -6.11
C GLY A 181 0.27 -9.39 -4.71
N SER A 182 1.23 -9.18 -3.81
CA SER A 182 1.20 -9.57 -2.39
C SER A 182 1.35 -11.04 -2.03
N GLY A 183 1.85 -11.92 -2.90
CA GLY A 183 2.22 -13.27 -2.48
C GLY A 183 1.16 -14.35 -2.67
N GLY A 184 0.03 -14.05 -3.31
CA GLY A 184 -0.93 -15.05 -3.80
C GLY A 184 -1.57 -15.99 -2.75
N GLY A 185 -2.43 -16.90 -3.22
CA GLY A 185 -3.10 -17.91 -2.39
C GLY A 185 -4.46 -18.36 -2.93
N ILE A 186 -5.00 -19.42 -2.33
CA ILE A 186 -6.36 -19.91 -2.61
C ILE A 186 -7.28 -19.50 -1.47
N VAL A 187 -8.45 -18.96 -1.80
CA VAL A 187 -9.52 -18.71 -0.84
C VAL A 187 -10.46 -19.91 -0.82
N PHE A 188 -10.73 -20.43 0.37
CA PHE A 188 -11.65 -21.55 0.58
C PHE A 188 -12.90 -21.09 1.32
N TYR A 189 -14.05 -21.64 0.96
CA TYR A 189 -15.20 -21.69 1.87
C TYR A 189 -14.89 -22.60 3.05
N ILE A 190 -15.27 -22.19 4.26
CA ILE A 190 -15.13 -23.02 5.46
C ILE A 190 -16.11 -24.21 5.42
N LYS A 191 -17.30 -23.99 4.86
CA LYS A 191 -18.35 -25.01 4.68
C LYS A 191 -18.72 -25.12 3.20
N LYS A 192 -18.89 -26.36 2.71
CA LYS A 192 -19.22 -26.62 1.29
C LYS A 192 -20.57 -26.04 0.85
N ASP A 193 -21.52 -25.92 1.79
CA ASP A 193 -22.80 -25.27 1.54
C ASP A 193 -22.74 -23.74 1.56
N LYS A 194 -21.54 -23.17 1.73
CA LYS A 194 -21.24 -21.73 1.80
C LYS A 194 -21.95 -21.00 2.94
N SER A 195 -22.44 -21.74 3.94
CA SER A 195 -22.97 -21.15 5.17
C SER A 195 -21.83 -20.60 6.04
N VAL A 196 -22.17 -19.65 6.92
CA VAL A 196 -21.20 -19.01 7.82
C VAL A 196 -20.81 -19.91 8.98
N ILE A 197 -19.66 -19.62 9.56
CA ILE A 197 -19.39 -19.82 10.98
C ILE A 197 -19.51 -18.48 11.71
N ASN A 198 -19.96 -18.47 12.97
CA ASN A 198 -19.77 -17.30 13.82
C ASN A 198 -18.44 -17.47 14.54
N LEU A 199 -17.43 -16.67 14.20
CA LEU A 199 -16.05 -16.87 14.68
C LEU A 199 -15.95 -16.91 16.21
N SER A 200 -16.86 -16.24 16.92
CA SER A 200 -16.95 -16.26 18.38
C SER A 200 -17.20 -17.65 18.96
N ASN A 201 -17.80 -18.56 18.19
CA ASN A 201 -18.05 -19.94 18.58
C ASN A 201 -16.79 -20.82 18.55
N TYR A 202 -15.65 -20.30 18.10
CA TYR A 202 -14.42 -21.06 17.85
C TYR A 202 -13.26 -20.53 18.71
N ASP A 203 -12.38 -21.42 19.19
CA ASP A 203 -11.22 -21.05 20.01
C ASP A 203 -9.91 -20.99 19.21
N SER A 204 -9.79 -21.83 18.18
CA SER A 204 -8.58 -21.91 17.40
C SER A 204 -8.79 -22.52 16.01
N VAL A 205 -7.76 -22.44 15.18
CA VAL A 205 -7.69 -23.12 13.88
C VAL A 205 -6.40 -23.95 13.83
N ASP A 206 -6.52 -25.25 13.61
CA ASP A 206 -5.37 -26.11 13.34
C ASP A 206 -5.05 -26.08 11.86
N ILE A 207 -3.81 -25.77 11.51
CA ILE A 207 -3.32 -25.64 10.14
C ILE A 207 -2.11 -26.56 9.98
N GLU A 208 -2.10 -27.35 8.91
CA GLU A 208 -0.94 -28.12 8.47
C GLU A 208 -0.73 -27.90 6.98
N LEU A 209 0.47 -27.45 6.61
CA LEU A 209 0.85 -27.24 5.23
C LEU A 209 2.27 -27.73 4.97
N VAL A 210 2.54 -28.11 3.73
CA VAL A 210 3.87 -28.40 3.21
C VAL A 210 4.22 -27.35 2.18
N PHE A 211 5.45 -26.85 2.19
CA PHE A 211 5.88 -25.81 1.27
C PHE A 211 7.32 -26.03 0.80
N SER A 212 7.61 -25.52 -0.39
CA SER A 212 8.94 -25.46 -0.96
C SER A 212 8.98 -24.38 -2.04
N PRO A 213 10.06 -23.60 -2.18
CA PRO A 213 10.21 -22.71 -3.31
C PRO A 213 10.21 -23.49 -4.62
N VAL A 214 9.75 -22.84 -5.68
CA VAL A 214 9.84 -23.40 -7.03
C VAL A 214 11.28 -23.25 -7.52
N ASN A 215 11.83 -24.32 -8.10
CA ASN A 215 13.22 -24.35 -8.54
C ASN A 215 13.53 -23.23 -9.54
N GLY A 216 14.57 -22.44 -9.26
CA GLY A 216 14.98 -21.31 -10.09
C GLY A 216 14.07 -20.07 -10.01
N LYS A 217 13.11 -20.06 -9.09
CA LYS A 217 12.13 -18.99 -8.89
C LYS A 217 12.15 -18.48 -7.45
N TRP A 218 13.31 -18.41 -6.83
CA TRP A 218 13.42 -17.91 -5.47
C TRP A 218 14.65 -17.05 -5.31
N ASN A 219 14.44 -15.82 -4.84
CA ASN A 219 15.51 -14.91 -4.47
C ASN A 219 16.37 -15.52 -3.35
N ALA A 220 17.68 -15.61 -3.57
CA ALA A 220 18.62 -16.15 -2.59
C ALA A 220 18.73 -15.31 -1.32
N ASP A 221 18.41 -14.01 -1.41
CA ASP A 221 18.40 -13.08 -0.28
C ASP A 221 17.05 -13.02 0.44
N ALA A 222 16.02 -13.68 -0.09
CA ALA A 222 14.73 -13.75 0.58
C ALA A 222 14.84 -14.59 1.87
N LYS A 223 14.07 -14.20 2.89
CA LYS A 223 13.97 -14.93 4.16
C LYS A 223 13.18 -16.23 3.98
N ALA A 224 13.21 -17.07 5.01
CA ALA A 224 12.36 -18.26 5.06
C ALA A 224 10.87 -17.89 4.84
N PRO A 225 10.11 -18.71 4.08
CA PRO A 225 8.70 -18.45 3.82
C PRO A 225 7.88 -18.29 5.09
N SER A 226 6.94 -17.35 5.05
CA SER A 226 5.91 -17.18 6.06
C SER A 226 4.55 -16.99 5.40
N PHE A 227 3.49 -17.16 6.18
CA PHE A 227 2.11 -17.13 5.73
C PHE A 227 1.28 -16.24 6.64
N GLY A 228 0.39 -15.46 6.04
CA GLY A 228 -0.71 -14.79 6.73
C GLY A 228 -1.95 -15.66 6.65
N PHE A 229 -2.51 -16.07 7.80
CA PHE A 229 -3.84 -16.65 7.87
C PHE A 229 -4.88 -15.54 7.91
N ARG A 230 -5.89 -15.66 7.04
CA ARG A 230 -6.94 -14.66 6.87
C ARG A 230 -8.30 -15.31 6.86
N VAL A 231 -9.30 -14.58 7.33
CA VAL A 231 -10.71 -14.99 7.26
C VAL A 231 -11.50 -14.03 6.39
N PHE A 232 -12.53 -14.53 5.72
CA PHE A 232 -13.38 -13.76 4.82
C PHE A 232 -14.79 -13.71 5.40
N SER A 233 -15.25 -12.49 5.66
CA SER A 233 -16.62 -12.27 6.11
C SER A 233 -17.61 -12.54 4.99
N ARG A 234 -18.90 -12.65 5.33
CA ARG A 234 -19.98 -12.80 4.34
C ARG A 234 -20.02 -11.71 3.26
N ASP A 235 -19.46 -10.54 3.56
CA ASP A 235 -19.42 -9.37 2.67
C ASP A 235 -18.12 -9.26 1.87
N ALA A 236 -17.28 -10.30 1.91
CA ALA A 236 -16.11 -10.42 1.07
C ALA A 236 -16.49 -10.69 -0.40
N THR A 237 -15.77 -10.06 -1.33
CA THR A 237 -16.00 -10.14 -2.79
C THR A 237 -14.73 -10.48 -3.57
N GLY A 238 -13.70 -10.97 -2.89
CA GLY A 238 -12.45 -11.39 -3.51
C GLY A 238 -11.30 -11.50 -2.50
N PHE A 239 -10.13 -11.92 -2.97
CA PHE A 239 -8.93 -12.17 -2.14
C PHE A 239 -8.51 -10.97 -1.27
N TRP A 240 -8.75 -9.75 -1.74
CA TRP A 240 -8.39 -8.49 -1.07
C TRP A 240 -9.39 -8.02 -0.01
N SER A 241 -10.58 -8.62 0.02
CA SER A 241 -11.65 -8.24 0.96
C SER A 241 -11.62 -9.05 2.28
N GLY A 242 -10.60 -9.90 2.45
CA GLY A 242 -10.39 -10.68 3.67
C GLY A 242 -9.82 -9.84 4.82
N PHE A 243 -10.06 -10.27 6.05
CA PHE A 243 -9.46 -9.67 7.24
C PHE A 243 -8.02 -10.17 7.39
N GLU A 244 -7.04 -9.25 7.27
CA GLU A 244 -5.63 -9.60 7.09
C GLU A 244 -4.87 -9.91 8.39
N ASP A 245 -5.39 -9.46 9.54
CA ASP A 245 -4.67 -9.47 10.83
C ASP A 245 -5.12 -10.60 11.77
N VAL A 246 -5.34 -11.81 11.25
CA VAL A 246 -5.63 -12.94 12.14
C VAL A 246 -4.34 -13.45 12.77
N GLU A 247 -3.40 -13.96 11.97
CA GLU A 247 -2.07 -14.36 12.45
C GLU A 247 -1.08 -14.54 11.29
N TYR A 248 0.15 -14.04 11.48
CA TYR A 248 1.30 -14.41 10.64
C TYR A 248 2.13 -15.48 11.33
N PHE A 249 2.56 -16.48 10.56
CA PHE A 249 3.44 -17.54 11.04
C PHE A 249 4.36 -18.03 9.92
N GLY A 250 5.55 -18.49 10.26
CA GLY A 250 6.53 -18.97 9.29
C GLY A 250 7.49 -19.97 9.89
N GLU A 251 8.47 -20.38 9.10
CA GLU A 251 9.50 -21.30 9.54
C GLU A 251 10.55 -20.59 10.39
N GLU A 252 10.55 -20.88 11.69
CA GLU A 252 11.42 -20.23 12.67
C GLU A 252 12.88 -20.75 12.60
N SER A 253 13.10 -21.94 12.02
CA SER A 253 14.45 -22.50 11.90
C SER A 253 15.24 -21.95 10.71
N GLY A 254 14.66 -21.01 9.94
CA GLY A 254 15.29 -20.44 8.74
C GLY A 254 15.34 -21.39 7.53
N LYS A 255 14.59 -22.50 7.54
CA LYS A 255 14.50 -23.40 6.39
C LYS A 255 13.54 -22.85 5.34
N TYR A 256 13.87 -23.08 4.06
CA TYR A 256 13.06 -22.63 2.93
C TYR A 256 11.93 -23.60 2.55
N TYR A 257 12.00 -24.85 2.99
CA TYR A 257 11.01 -25.87 2.71
C TYR A 257 10.75 -26.72 3.95
N GLY A 258 9.58 -27.33 4.01
CA GLY A 258 9.24 -28.22 5.12
C GLY A 258 7.74 -28.36 5.33
N THR A 259 7.41 -28.88 6.51
CA THR A 259 6.03 -28.96 7.00
C THR A 259 5.85 -27.97 8.12
N LEU A 260 4.84 -27.12 8.01
CA LEU A 260 4.46 -26.17 9.05
C LEU A 260 3.15 -26.65 9.68
N VAL A 261 3.17 -26.79 11.01
CA VAL A 261 1.98 -27.07 11.82
C VAL A 261 1.74 -25.89 12.73
N LYS A 262 0.57 -25.29 12.65
CA LYS A 262 0.20 -24.12 13.45
C LYS A 262 -1.17 -24.32 14.09
N ASN A 263 -1.27 -23.95 15.37
CA ASN A 263 -2.55 -23.71 16.03
C ASN A 263 -2.72 -22.19 16.14
N VAL A 264 -3.59 -21.63 15.31
CA VAL A 264 -3.93 -20.20 15.34
C VAL A 264 -4.95 -19.96 16.44
N LYS A 265 -4.63 -19.12 17.43
CA LYS A 265 -5.58 -18.79 18.50
C LYS A 265 -6.52 -17.68 18.07
N LEU A 266 -7.82 -17.93 18.14
CA LEU A 266 -8.85 -16.92 17.90
C LEU A 266 -9.15 -16.20 19.22
N THR A 267 -8.25 -15.29 19.60
CA THR A 267 -8.35 -14.52 20.84
C THR A 267 -9.56 -13.58 20.83
N ASP A 268 -9.97 -13.13 22.00
CA ASP A 268 -11.05 -12.13 22.13
C ASP A 268 -10.69 -10.83 21.40
N GLU A 269 -9.41 -10.46 21.35
CA GLU A 269 -8.92 -9.30 20.61
C GLU A 269 -9.13 -9.46 19.10
N ILE A 270 -8.77 -10.61 18.52
CA ILE A 270 -8.98 -10.90 17.09
C ILE A 270 -10.47 -10.85 16.75
N LYS A 271 -11.31 -11.49 17.59
CA LYS A 271 -12.77 -11.50 17.41
C LYS A 271 -13.35 -10.09 17.47
N ALA A 272 -12.91 -9.29 18.44
CA ALA A 272 -13.34 -7.91 18.58
C ALA A 272 -12.96 -7.06 17.36
N LYS A 273 -11.72 -7.19 16.87
CA LYS A 273 -11.27 -6.47 15.66
C LYS A 273 -12.05 -6.86 14.41
N ILE A 274 -12.39 -8.14 14.26
CA ILE A 274 -13.21 -8.61 13.13
C ILE A 274 -14.62 -8.02 13.22
N ILE A 275 -15.26 -8.07 14.39
CA ILE A 275 -16.60 -7.48 14.59
C ILE A 275 -16.56 -5.98 14.34
N GLU A 276 -15.54 -5.27 14.83
CA GLU A 276 -15.36 -3.84 14.59
C GLU A 276 -15.26 -3.53 13.09
N ASN A 277 -14.47 -4.31 12.34
CA ASN A 277 -14.21 -4.03 10.93
C ASN A 277 -15.26 -4.58 9.96
N CYS A 278 -15.97 -5.65 10.32
CA CYS A 278 -16.91 -6.35 9.45
C CYS A 278 -18.35 -6.27 9.94
N THR A 279 -18.61 -5.53 11.02
CA THR A 279 -19.88 -5.43 11.75
C THR A 279 -20.32 -6.72 12.45
N TYR A 280 -19.98 -7.89 11.89
CA TYR A 280 -20.33 -9.21 12.39
C TYR A 280 -19.15 -10.17 12.28
N ASP A 281 -19.20 -11.26 13.04
CA ASP A 281 -18.24 -12.35 12.98
C ASP A 281 -18.68 -13.50 12.05
N ASP A 282 -19.55 -13.18 11.09
CA ASP A 282 -20.07 -14.07 10.05
C ASP A 282 -18.97 -14.38 9.04
N ILE A 283 -18.23 -15.48 9.23
CA ILE A 283 -17.13 -15.89 8.36
C ILE A 283 -17.57 -16.99 7.40
N ILE A 284 -17.35 -16.78 6.11
CA ILE A 284 -17.67 -17.75 5.06
C ILE A 284 -16.44 -18.51 4.58
N GLY A 285 -15.25 -17.92 4.71
CA GLY A 285 -14.03 -18.44 4.08
C GLY A 285 -12.74 -18.09 4.79
N PHE A 286 -11.64 -18.63 4.29
CA PHE A 286 -10.28 -18.36 4.77
C PHE A 286 -9.24 -18.48 3.65
N THR A 287 -8.06 -17.91 3.85
CA THR A 287 -6.89 -18.14 2.98
C THR A 287 -5.60 -18.25 3.79
N LEU A 288 -4.60 -18.86 3.16
CA LEU A 288 -3.20 -18.88 3.58
C LEU A 288 -2.39 -18.14 2.52
N LYS A 289 -2.22 -16.84 2.76
CA LYS A 289 -1.49 -15.96 1.86
C LYS A 289 0.00 -16.12 2.10
N PHE A 290 0.79 -16.32 1.05
CA PHE A 290 2.24 -16.30 1.21
C PHE A 290 2.69 -14.85 1.45
N ASN A 291 3.47 -14.62 2.51
CA ASN A 291 3.85 -13.30 3.00
C ASN A 291 5.14 -12.80 2.34
N ALA A 292 5.08 -12.60 1.02
CA ALA A 292 6.26 -12.25 0.21
C ALA A 292 6.90 -10.90 0.58
N TYR A 293 6.10 -9.90 0.97
CA TYR A 293 6.58 -8.54 1.24
C TYR A 293 7.56 -8.47 2.41
N GLN A 294 7.27 -9.19 3.50
CA GLN A 294 8.09 -9.11 4.71
C GLN A 294 9.34 -10.02 4.63
N THR A 295 9.37 -10.89 3.63
CA THR A 295 10.44 -11.85 3.39
C THR A 295 11.43 -11.43 2.30
N GLY A 296 11.27 -10.26 1.68
CA GLY A 296 12.25 -9.73 0.72
C GLY A 296 12.25 -10.48 -0.63
N ASN A 297 11.12 -11.05 -0.99
CA ASN A 297 10.94 -11.73 -2.27
C ASN A 297 10.79 -10.74 -3.42
N ASN A 298 11.24 -11.15 -4.60
CA ASN A 298 11.02 -10.45 -5.86
C ASN A 298 9.68 -10.90 -6.48
N ASP A 299 9.06 -10.08 -7.32
CA ASP A 299 7.77 -10.39 -7.94
C ASP A 299 7.74 -11.70 -8.74
N ASN A 300 8.89 -12.16 -9.24
CA ASN A 300 8.99 -13.42 -9.98
C ASN A 300 9.22 -14.64 -9.08
N ASP A 301 9.29 -14.47 -7.76
CA ASP A 301 9.47 -15.55 -6.82
C ASP A 301 8.19 -16.39 -6.69
N GLU A 302 8.34 -17.71 -6.62
CA GLU A 302 7.24 -18.66 -6.56
C GLU A 302 7.45 -19.68 -5.44
N LEU A 303 6.37 -19.95 -4.73
CA LEU A 303 6.30 -20.90 -3.64
C LEU A 303 5.26 -21.97 -3.94
N LYS A 304 5.67 -23.23 -4.00
CA LYS A 304 4.75 -24.36 -4.07
C LYS A 304 4.25 -24.69 -2.68
N VAL A 305 2.93 -24.81 -2.53
CA VAL A 305 2.26 -25.05 -1.25
C VAL A 305 1.29 -26.21 -1.40
N GLN A 306 1.25 -27.11 -0.41
CA GLN A 306 0.21 -28.12 -0.25
C GLN A 306 -0.45 -27.92 1.12
N ILE A 307 -1.71 -27.48 1.12
CA ILE A 307 -2.51 -27.42 2.34
C ILE A 307 -3.02 -28.82 2.61
N LYS A 308 -2.55 -29.40 3.71
CA LYS A 308 -2.97 -30.71 4.18
C LYS A 308 -4.22 -30.55 5.02
N LYS A 309 -4.17 -29.75 6.09
CA LYS A 309 -5.27 -29.65 7.06
C LYS A 309 -5.60 -28.20 7.37
N VAL A 310 -6.89 -27.89 7.43
CA VAL A 310 -7.41 -26.72 8.16
C VAL A 310 -8.62 -27.17 8.95
N LYS A 311 -8.59 -27.01 10.27
CA LYS A 311 -9.69 -27.40 11.16
C LYS A 311 -10.00 -26.27 12.13
N PHE A 312 -11.18 -25.70 12.00
CA PHE A 312 -11.74 -24.77 12.96
C PHE A 312 -12.25 -25.55 14.18
N ASN A 313 -11.70 -25.27 15.36
CA ASN A 313 -12.07 -25.94 16.60
C ASN A 313 -13.21 -25.18 17.28
N LYS A 314 -14.41 -25.77 17.25
CA LYS A 314 -15.61 -25.20 17.87
C LYS A 314 -15.57 -25.41 19.38
N ILE A 315 -15.89 -24.38 20.15
CA ILE A 315 -16.01 -24.43 21.60
C ILE A 315 -17.28 -25.21 21.95
N GLU A 316 -17.13 -26.23 22.80
CA GLU A 316 -18.26 -27.05 23.24
C GLU A 316 -19.32 -26.20 23.97
N GLY A 317 -20.60 -26.40 23.62
CA GLY A 317 -21.73 -25.69 24.22
C GLY A 317 -22.02 -24.30 23.62
N THR A 318 -21.27 -23.87 22.61
CA THR A 318 -21.60 -22.64 21.88
C THR A 318 -22.84 -22.80 20.99
N PRO A 319 -23.54 -21.69 20.65
CA PRO A 319 -24.69 -21.72 19.75
C PRO A 319 -24.40 -22.35 18.37
N GLU A 320 -25.47 -22.68 17.66
CA GLU A 320 -25.37 -23.02 16.24
C GLU A 320 -24.90 -21.82 15.43
N ASP A 321 -24.09 -22.09 14.42
CA ASP A 321 -23.61 -21.06 13.51
C ASP A 321 -24.73 -20.64 12.57
N LYS A 322 -24.95 -19.34 12.45
CA LYS A 322 -25.98 -18.77 11.59
C LYS A 322 -25.59 -17.36 11.16
N PHE A 323 -26.16 -16.92 10.05
CA PHE A 323 -26.04 -15.54 9.63
C PHE A 323 -26.60 -14.62 10.72
N THR A 324 -25.85 -13.55 11.01
CA THR A 324 -26.32 -12.49 11.87
C THR A 324 -27.38 -11.69 11.15
N ASP A 325 -28.55 -11.58 11.77
CA ASP A 325 -29.64 -10.72 11.27
C ASP A 325 -29.23 -9.25 11.47
N ASP A 326 -29.04 -8.52 10.37
CA ASP A 326 -28.73 -7.08 10.39
C ASP A 326 -29.98 -6.21 10.52
N GLY A 327 -31.17 -6.83 10.63
CA GLY A 327 -32.45 -6.16 10.75
C GLY A 327 -32.97 -5.56 9.44
N LEU A 328 -32.26 -5.77 8.33
CA LEU A 328 -32.62 -5.21 7.02
C LEU A 328 -33.37 -6.23 6.17
N SER A 329 -34.50 -5.79 5.62
CA SER A 329 -35.22 -6.51 4.57
C SER A 329 -34.67 -6.18 3.18
N ASP A 330 -35.09 -6.93 2.16
CA ASP A 330 -34.70 -6.64 0.77
C ASP A 330 -35.09 -5.23 0.32
N SER A 331 -36.17 -4.66 0.86
CA SER A 331 -36.59 -3.28 0.56
C SER A 331 -35.71 -2.20 1.19
N ASP A 332 -34.88 -2.56 2.16
CA ASP A 332 -33.93 -1.64 2.81
C ASP A 332 -32.55 -1.67 2.13
N ARG A 333 -32.35 -2.56 1.15
CA ARG A 333 -31.06 -2.74 0.46
C ARG A 333 -31.06 -2.05 -0.89
N GLY A 334 -29.96 -1.35 -1.17
CA GLY A 334 -29.68 -0.83 -2.51
C GLY A 334 -29.31 -1.92 -3.50
N THR A 335 -29.21 -1.55 -4.77
CA THR A 335 -28.80 -2.42 -5.87
C THR A 335 -27.47 -1.98 -6.45
N VAL A 336 -26.69 -2.92 -6.97
CA VAL A 336 -25.42 -2.64 -7.64
C VAL A 336 -25.54 -2.99 -9.12
N GLN A 337 -24.91 -2.18 -9.98
CA GLN A 337 -24.86 -2.38 -11.42
C GLN A 337 -23.40 -2.29 -11.88
N HIS A 338 -22.97 -3.26 -12.69
CA HIS A 338 -21.77 -3.10 -13.50
C HIS A 338 -22.14 -2.40 -14.80
N ILE A 339 -21.51 -1.26 -15.09
CA ILE A 339 -21.77 -0.50 -16.30
C ILE A 339 -20.51 -0.34 -17.14
N GLU A 340 -20.72 -0.08 -18.42
CA GLU A 340 -19.72 0.55 -19.28
C GLU A 340 -20.20 1.94 -19.68
N TYR A 341 -19.30 2.92 -19.65
CA TYR A 341 -19.56 4.26 -20.15
C TYR A 341 -18.55 4.66 -21.24
N PRO A 342 -18.98 5.41 -22.27
CA PRO A 342 -18.09 5.96 -23.27
C PRO A 342 -17.23 7.07 -22.67
N THR A 343 -15.94 7.04 -22.96
CA THR A 343 -14.94 8.03 -22.54
C THR A 343 -13.93 8.27 -23.66
N HIS A 344 -13.30 9.45 -23.66
CA HIS A 344 -12.17 9.76 -24.52
C HIS A 344 -10.89 9.12 -23.99
N ASP A 345 -9.94 8.83 -24.90
CA ASP A 345 -8.55 8.52 -24.54
C ASP A 345 -7.75 9.82 -24.41
N TYR A 346 -7.61 10.26 -23.16
CA TYR A 346 -6.93 11.50 -22.81
C TYR A 346 -5.41 11.43 -22.97
N MET A 347 -4.85 10.27 -23.34
CA MET A 347 -3.45 10.13 -23.70
C MET A 347 -3.18 10.49 -25.16
N THR A 348 -4.23 10.67 -25.96
CA THR A 348 -4.12 11.06 -27.36
C THR A 348 -4.53 12.52 -27.56
N ASN A 349 -4.14 13.09 -28.70
CA ASN A 349 -4.61 14.42 -29.12
C ASN A 349 -5.85 14.33 -30.03
N ASP A 350 -6.46 13.15 -30.18
CA ASP A 350 -7.66 12.97 -31.02
C ASP A 350 -8.91 12.93 -30.14
N GLU A 351 -9.68 14.01 -30.17
CA GLU A 351 -10.94 14.14 -29.44
C GLU A 351 -12.02 13.15 -29.91
N ASN A 352 -11.80 12.39 -30.99
CA ASN A 352 -12.72 11.33 -31.41
C ASN A 352 -12.27 9.94 -30.96
N ASP A 353 -11.06 9.82 -30.40
CA ASP A 353 -10.54 8.57 -29.87
C ASP A 353 -11.30 8.24 -28.57
N THR A 354 -12.30 7.37 -28.70
CA THR A 354 -13.20 6.98 -27.62
C THR A 354 -13.20 5.47 -27.43
N TYR A 355 -13.44 5.07 -26.18
CA TYR A 355 -13.57 3.67 -25.77
C TYR A 355 -14.58 3.56 -24.62
N ASN A 356 -15.02 2.33 -24.33
CA ASN A 356 -15.86 2.05 -23.18
C ASN A 356 -14.99 1.65 -22.00
N LYS A 357 -15.26 2.24 -20.83
CA LYS A 357 -14.59 1.88 -19.58
C LYS A 357 -15.61 1.38 -18.54
N PRO A 358 -15.27 0.34 -17.76
CA PRO A 358 -16.17 -0.17 -16.74
C PRO A 358 -16.20 0.72 -15.50
N ALA A 359 -17.33 0.68 -14.80
CA ALA A 359 -17.51 1.22 -13.46
C ALA A 359 -18.60 0.44 -12.70
N TRP A 360 -18.49 0.39 -11.39
CA TRP A 360 -19.58 -0.06 -10.53
C TRP A 360 -20.44 1.13 -10.10
N VAL A 361 -21.76 0.93 -10.09
CA VAL A 361 -22.73 1.91 -9.59
C VAL A 361 -23.60 1.28 -8.52
N TYR A 362 -23.66 1.91 -7.34
CA TYR A 362 -24.63 1.57 -6.31
C TYR A 362 -25.80 2.56 -6.35
N LEU A 363 -27.01 2.02 -6.32
CA LEU A 363 -28.27 2.75 -6.26
C LEU A 363 -28.94 2.51 -4.91
N PRO A 364 -29.35 3.56 -4.18
CA PRO A 364 -29.90 3.40 -2.85
C PRO A 364 -31.25 2.67 -2.86
N ALA A 365 -31.60 2.06 -1.74
CA ALA A 365 -32.87 1.36 -1.58
C ALA A 365 -34.07 2.24 -1.97
N GLY A 366 -34.94 1.70 -2.83
CA GLY A 366 -36.10 2.40 -3.39
C GLY A 366 -35.78 3.35 -4.56
N TYR A 367 -34.58 3.31 -5.14
CA TYR A 367 -34.29 4.01 -6.39
C TYR A 367 -35.22 3.52 -7.51
N ASP A 368 -35.91 4.46 -8.16
CA ASP A 368 -36.76 4.20 -9.32
C ASP A 368 -36.24 5.02 -10.52
N PRO A 369 -35.77 4.38 -11.61
CA PRO A 369 -35.31 5.10 -12.79
C PRO A 369 -36.43 5.92 -13.46
N GLU A 370 -37.71 5.60 -13.25
CA GLU A 370 -38.83 6.33 -13.84
C GLU A 370 -39.25 7.55 -13.00
N ASP A 371 -38.92 7.59 -11.70
CA ASP A 371 -39.18 8.74 -10.82
C ASP A 371 -38.11 9.82 -10.99
N LYS A 372 -38.30 10.73 -11.96
CA LYS A 372 -37.37 11.83 -12.23
C LYS A 372 -37.42 12.98 -11.22
N ASP A 373 -38.39 12.98 -10.30
CA ASP A 373 -38.53 14.00 -9.26
C ASP A 373 -37.62 13.70 -8.06
N THR A 374 -37.43 12.41 -7.74
CA THR A 374 -36.49 11.98 -6.70
C THR A 374 -35.06 11.93 -7.23
N LYS A 375 -34.23 12.86 -6.75
CA LYS A 375 -32.81 12.99 -7.14
C LYS A 375 -31.87 12.78 -5.96
N TYR A 376 -30.73 12.18 -6.25
CA TYR A 376 -29.73 11.77 -5.27
C TYR A 376 -28.41 12.51 -5.48
N PRO A 377 -27.68 12.88 -4.41
CA PRO A 377 -26.27 13.25 -4.52
C PRO A 377 -25.44 12.15 -5.19
N LEU A 378 -24.30 12.53 -5.75
CA LEU A 378 -23.34 11.62 -6.39
C LEU A 378 -22.06 11.54 -5.55
N PHE A 379 -21.62 10.32 -5.25
CA PHE A 379 -20.34 10.05 -4.64
C PHE A 379 -19.44 9.28 -5.62
N ILE A 380 -18.24 9.78 -5.89
CA ILE A 380 -17.21 9.13 -6.72
C ILE A 380 -16.15 8.55 -5.79
N LEU A 381 -15.86 7.25 -5.92
CA LEU A 381 -14.89 6.55 -5.08
C LEU A 381 -13.77 5.95 -5.91
N MET A 382 -12.52 6.35 -5.63
CA MET A 382 -11.33 6.00 -6.41
C MET A 382 -10.49 4.92 -5.72
N HIS A 383 -9.94 4.00 -6.51
CA HIS A 383 -9.02 2.95 -6.06
C HIS A 383 -7.55 3.43 -6.10
N GLY A 384 -6.63 2.59 -5.62
CA GLY A 384 -5.19 2.85 -5.57
C GLY A 384 -4.43 2.45 -6.84
N PHE A 385 -3.09 2.54 -6.79
CA PHE A 385 -2.23 2.14 -7.89
C PHE A 385 -2.30 0.62 -8.14
N GLY A 386 -2.29 0.20 -9.40
CA GLY A 386 -2.40 -1.21 -9.79
C GLY A 386 -3.76 -1.86 -9.52
N GLN A 387 -4.76 -1.06 -9.16
CA GLN A 387 -6.13 -1.49 -8.90
C GLN A 387 -7.08 -1.04 -10.03
N THR A 388 -8.34 -1.46 -9.94
CA THR A 388 -9.43 -1.14 -10.87
C THR A 388 -10.73 -0.91 -10.07
N GLU A 389 -11.85 -0.72 -10.76
CA GLU A 389 -13.16 -0.54 -10.13
C GLU A 389 -13.57 -1.69 -9.20
N ASP A 390 -13.03 -2.89 -9.42
CA ASP A 390 -13.36 -4.10 -8.65
C ASP A 390 -12.78 -4.09 -7.24
N ASN A 391 -11.72 -3.31 -6.98
CA ASN A 391 -10.92 -3.47 -5.77
C ASN A 391 -11.60 -2.95 -4.50
N TRP A 392 -12.53 -2.00 -4.59
CA TRP A 392 -13.38 -1.63 -3.45
C TRP A 392 -14.38 -2.74 -3.06
N GLY A 393 -14.52 -3.76 -3.90
CA GLY A 393 -15.35 -4.93 -3.65
C GLY A 393 -16.84 -4.68 -3.84
N LEU A 394 -17.21 -3.67 -4.63
CA LEU A 394 -18.60 -3.46 -5.00
C LEU A 394 -18.97 -4.44 -6.12
N THR A 395 -20.07 -5.18 -5.98
CA THR A 395 -20.49 -6.16 -7.00
C THR A 395 -21.99 -6.38 -6.96
N ASP A 396 -22.56 -6.89 -8.06
CA ASP A 396 -23.95 -7.34 -8.15
C ASP A 396 -24.14 -8.82 -7.72
N GLN A 397 -23.06 -9.47 -7.28
CA GLN A 397 -23.05 -10.84 -6.79
C GLN A 397 -23.13 -10.90 -5.26
N GLY A 398 -23.58 -12.03 -4.71
CA GLY A 398 -23.58 -12.28 -3.25
C GLY A 398 -24.36 -11.22 -2.47
N SER A 399 -23.77 -10.70 -1.38
CA SER A 399 -24.34 -9.57 -0.61
C SER A 399 -24.04 -8.20 -1.23
N GLY A 400 -23.33 -8.16 -2.34
CA GLY A 400 -22.85 -6.97 -3.06
C GLY A 400 -21.65 -6.25 -2.42
N GLY A 401 -21.07 -6.86 -1.39
CA GLY A 401 -19.78 -6.49 -0.81
C GLY A 401 -19.80 -5.56 0.39
N LYS A 402 -18.64 -5.41 1.02
CA LYS A 402 -18.47 -4.72 2.31
C LYS A 402 -18.99 -3.29 2.30
N ILE A 403 -18.62 -2.50 1.29
CA ILE A 403 -19.05 -1.10 1.20
C ILE A 403 -20.54 -0.96 0.91
N LYS A 404 -21.15 -1.93 0.19
CA LYS A 404 -22.61 -1.97 0.01
C LYS A 404 -23.31 -2.22 1.34
N GLY A 405 -22.84 -3.19 2.12
CA GLY A 405 -23.39 -3.46 3.46
C GLY A 405 -23.30 -2.25 4.39
N MET A 406 -22.19 -1.50 4.37
CA MET A 406 -22.03 -0.25 5.12
C MET A 406 -23.06 0.81 4.70
N MET A 407 -23.24 1.01 3.39
CA MET A 407 -24.23 1.95 2.86
C MET A 407 -25.67 1.53 3.20
N ASP A 408 -26.04 0.27 2.98
CA ASP A 408 -27.39 -0.25 3.28
C ASP A 408 -27.74 -0.02 4.75
N ARG A 409 -26.86 -0.44 5.68
CA ARG A 409 -27.06 -0.26 7.13
C ARG A 409 -27.11 1.20 7.52
N GLY A 410 -26.21 2.02 6.97
CA GLY A 410 -26.16 3.46 7.23
C GLY A 410 -27.41 4.19 6.76
N MET A 411 -27.91 3.86 5.57
CA MET A 411 -29.07 4.52 4.93
C MET A 411 -30.42 4.05 5.50
N ALA A 412 -30.46 2.88 6.13
CA ALA A 412 -31.65 2.37 6.81
C ALA A 412 -31.86 2.99 8.21
N LYS A 413 -30.81 3.58 8.81
CA LYS A 413 -30.91 4.25 10.11
C LYS A 413 -31.80 5.50 10.06
N PRO A 414 -32.51 5.84 11.16
CA PRO A 414 -33.13 7.14 11.33
C PRO A 414 -32.13 8.28 11.12
N LYS A 415 -32.56 9.39 10.52
CA LYS A 415 -31.68 10.52 10.16
C LYS A 415 -30.92 11.11 11.36
N ASP A 416 -31.53 11.11 12.53
CA ASP A 416 -30.98 11.64 13.78
C ASP A 416 -30.13 10.63 14.57
N GLU A 417 -30.03 9.38 14.11
CA GLU A 417 -29.17 8.36 14.73
C GLU A 417 -27.70 8.54 14.33
N GLU A 418 -26.78 8.25 15.26
CA GLU A 418 -25.35 8.20 14.96
C GLU A 418 -25.05 7.14 13.88
N GLY A 419 -24.18 7.51 12.94
CA GLY A 419 -23.87 6.69 11.76
C GLY A 419 -24.97 6.66 10.69
N SER A 420 -26.00 7.51 10.79
CA SER A 420 -26.98 7.69 9.71
C SER A 420 -26.32 8.24 8.45
N VAL A 421 -26.68 7.66 7.31
CA VAL A 421 -26.13 8.01 6.00
C VAL A 421 -27.24 8.57 5.12
N GLU A 422 -27.02 9.75 4.53
CA GLU A 422 -27.94 10.30 3.53
C GLU A 422 -27.93 9.44 2.27
N LYS A 423 -29.10 9.23 1.63
CA LYS A 423 -29.17 8.44 0.41
C LYS A 423 -28.44 9.15 -0.73
N PHE A 424 -27.46 8.48 -1.33
CA PHE A 424 -26.71 8.93 -2.50
C PHE A 424 -26.54 7.79 -3.51
N ILE A 425 -26.18 8.14 -4.74
CA ILE A 425 -25.67 7.22 -5.75
C ILE A 425 -24.15 7.21 -5.65
N LEU A 426 -23.54 6.02 -5.61
CA LEU A 426 -22.10 5.86 -5.63
C LEU A 426 -21.66 5.34 -7.00
N VAL A 427 -20.57 5.89 -7.54
CA VAL A 427 -19.85 5.34 -8.70
C VAL A 427 -18.40 5.04 -8.34
N VAL A 428 -17.93 3.87 -8.72
CA VAL A 428 -16.55 3.40 -8.54
C VAL A 428 -15.98 3.16 -9.94
N PRO A 429 -15.26 4.13 -10.53
CA PRO A 429 -14.66 3.98 -11.86
C PRO A 429 -13.22 3.44 -11.76
N THR A 430 -12.67 2.95 -12.88
CA THR A 430 -11.22 2.82 -13.02
C THR A 430 -10.58 4.19 -13.25
N GLY A 431 -9.65 4.60 -12.38
CA GLY A 431 -9.03 5.94 -12.35
C GLY A 431 -7.96 6.23 -13.41
N MET A 432 -8.00 5.55 -14.56
CA MET A 432 -6.99 5.64 -15.62
C MET A 432 -7.60 6.19 -16.90
N ALA A 433 -7.15 7.36 -17.36
CA ALA A 433 -7.75 8.06 -18.50
C ALA A 433 -7.17 7.64 -19.86
N THR A 434 -7.09 6.31 -20.09
CA THR A 434 -6.55 5.73 -21.32
C THR A 434 -7.24 4.42 -21.67
N ARG A 435 -7.33 4.08 -22.97
CA ARG A 435 -7.85 2.79 -23.46
C ARG A 435 -7.07 1.60 -22.91
N ASN A 436 -5.80 1.82 -22.58
CA ASN A 436 -4.89 0.78 -22.07
C ASN A 436 -4.98 0.61 -20.54
N TYR A 437 -6.08 1.02 -19.91
CA TYR A 437 -6.29 1.01 -18.45
C TYR A 437 -6.15 -0.37 -17.77
N ARG A 438 -5.96 -1.45 -18.53
CA ARG A 438 -5.79 -2.85 -18.07
C ARG A 438 -4.62 -3.59 -18.72
N GLU A 439 -3.72 -2.90 -19.42
CA GLU A 439 -2.60 -3.58 -20.09
C GLU A 439 -1.53 -4.08 -19.10
N ASN A 440 -1.35 -5.40 -19.01
CA ASN A 440 -0.24 -5.95 -18.24
C ASN A 440 1.10 -5.69 -18.97
N GLY A 441 2.06 -4.99 -18.35
CA GLY A 441 3.41 -4.79 -18.92
C GLY A 441 4.10 -3.48 -18.51
N ASN A 442 5.11 -3.05 -19.28
CA ASN A 442 5.92 -1.82 -19.10
C ASN A 442 5.16 -0.52 -19.46
N TYR A 443 3.83 -0.51 -19.45
CA TYR A 443 3.08 0.70 -19.75
C TYR A 443 3.20 1.66 -18.56
N ASP A 444 3.72 2.87 -18.81
CA ASP A 444 3.84 3.88 -17.77
C ASP A 444 2.45 4.45 -17.45
N TYR A 445 1.91 3.96 -16.34
CA TYR A 445 0.62 4.38 -15.82
C TYR A 445 0.64 5.75 -15.16
N THR A 446 1.77 6.46 -15.17
CA THR A 446 1.91 7.72 -14.44
C THR A 446 1.06 8.84 -15.04
N GLU A 447 1.27 9.13 -16.32
CA GLU A 447 0.54 10.23 -16.98
C GLU A 447 -0.99 10.00 -17.06
N PRO A 448 -1.50 8.79 -17.36
CA PRO A 448 -2.95 8.57 -17.42
C PRO A 448 -3.71 8.80 -16.11
N TYR A 449 -3.09 8.62 -14.93
CA TYR A 449 -3.77 8.91 -13.66
C TYR A 449 -3.96 10.42 -13.47
N TYR A 450 -2.99 11.25 -13.90
CA TYR A 450 -3.05 12.71 -13.80
C TYR A 450 -4.14 13.27 -14.72
N ARG A 451 -4.38 12.63 -15.87
CA ARG A 451 -5.37 13.09 -16.86
C ARG A 451 -6.81 12.73 -16.54
N PHE A 452 -7.06 11.98 -15.47
CA PHE A 452 -8.41 11.59 -15.08
C PHE A 452 -9.35 12.77 -14.79
N GLY A 453 -8.83 13.97 -14.49
CA GLY A 453 -9.67 15.18 -14.36
C GLY A 453 -10.43 15.55 -15.62
N GLY A 454 -9.82 15.33 -16.80
CA GLY A 454 -10.48 15.52 -18.09
C GLY A 454 -11.67 14.59 -18.24
N GLU A 455 -11.45 13.30 -17.98
CA GLU A 455 -12.48 12.27 -18.06
C GLU A 455 -13.60 12.49 -17.04
N LEU A 456 -13.23 12.74 -15.78
CA LEU A 456 -14.17 12.94 -14.68
C LEU A 456 -15.17 14.05 -15.03
N ARG A 457 -14.64 15.19 -15.50
CA ARG A 457 -15.43 16.38 -15.81
C ARG A 457 -16.26 16.24 -17.09
N ASN A 458 -15.67 15.69 -18.15
CA ASN A 458 -16.26 15.76 -19.49
C ASN A 458 -17.03 14.50 -19.90
N ASP A 459 -16.73 13.36 -19.28
CA ASP A 459 -17.29 12.06 -19.68
C ASP A 459 -18.07 11.40 -18.55
N LEU A 460 -17.43 11.07 -17.43
CA LEU A 460 -18.04 10.29 -16.35
C LEU A 460 -19.19 11.04 -15.67
N ILE A 461 -18.98 12.26 -15.16
CA ILE A 461 -20.04 13.03 -14.50
C ILE A 461 -21.22 13.32 -15.45
N PRO A 462 -21.00 13.76 -16.70
CA PRO A 462 -22.08 13.93 -17.67
C PRO A 462 -22.84 12.62 -17.98
N TYR A 463 -22.13 11.49 -18.10
CA TYR A 463 -22.77 10.19 -18.24
C TYR A 463 -23.66 9.86 -17.04
N MET A 464 -23.17 10.06 -15.82
CA MET A 464 -23.93 9.80 -14.61
C MET A 464 -25.19 10.66 -14.54
N LYS A 465 -25.09 11.97 -14.83
CA LYS A 465 -26.24 12.89 -14.85
C LYS A 465 -27.28 12.55 -15.93
N LYS A 466 -26.84 12.00 -17.06
CA LYS A 466 -27.74 11.64 -18.17
C LYS A 466 -28.51 10.35 -17.89
N ASN A 467 -27.87 9.37 -17.24
CA ASN A 467 -28.42 8.03 -17.08
C ASN A 467 -29.06 7.79 -15.71
N TYR A 468 -28.73 8.59 -14.70
CA TYR A 468 -29.23 8.45 -13.33
C TYR A 468 -29.85 9.75 -12.81
N ASN A 469 -30.70 9.63 -11.78
CA ASN A 469 -31.37 10.78 -11.17
C ASN A 469 -30.42 11.53 -10.22
N ILE A 470 -29.44 12.23 -10.79
CA ILE A 470 -28.42 12.97 -10.03
C ILE A 470 -28.91 14.38 -9.67
N LYS A 471 -28.66 14.78 -8.42
CA LYS A 471 -28.95 16.11 -7.90
C LYS A 471 -27.88 17.11 -8.36
N GLU A 472 -28.31 18.29 -8.79
CA GLU A 472 -27.42 19.32 -9.30
C GLU A 472 -26.70 20.09 -8.18
N GLY A 473 -25.58 20.72 -8.54
CA GLY A 473 -24.79 21.59 -7.66
C GLY A 473 -23.72 20.85 -6.87
N ARG A 474 -22.60 21.55 -6.63
CA ARG A 474 -21.40 20.99 -5.97
C ARG A 474 -21.64 20.44 -4.57
N GLU A 475 -22.62 21.01 -3.87
CA GLU A 475 -23.04 20.56 -2.54
C GLU A 475 -23.71 19.17 -2.53
N ASN A 476 -23.91 18.57 -3.71
CA ASN A 476 -24.45 17.23 -3.89
C ASN A 476 -23.45 16.33 -4.63
N MET A 477 -22.16 16.68 -4.66
CA MET A 477 -21.11 15.85 -5.23
C MET A 477 -19.95 15.66 -4.25
N ALA A 478 -19.55 14.40 -4.08
CA ALA A 478 -18.44 13.98 -3.23
C ALA A 478 -17.42 13.18 -4.05
N MET A 479 -16.15 13.25 -3.64
CA MET A 479 -15.08 12.40 -4.17
C MET A 479 -14.22 11.88 -3.02
N ALA A 480 -13.86 10.60 -3.04
CA ALA A 480 -12.89 10.06 -2.12
C ALA A 480 -12.03 8.97 -2.76
N GLY A 481 -10.90 8.64 -2.15
CA GLY A 481 -10.07 7.56 -2.65
C GLY A 481 -8.91 7.19 -1.75
N LEU A 482 -8.34 6.02 -2.02
CA LEU A 482 -7.21 5.43 -1.30
C LEU A 482 -5.90 5.59 -2.08
N SER A 483 -4.78 5.87 -1.40
CA SER A 483 -3.43 5.93 -1.99
C SER A 483 -3.40 6.85 -3.23
N MET A 484 -3.11 6.34 -4.43
CA MET A 484 -3.25 7.07 -5.71
C MET A 484 -4.64 7.73 -5.88
N GLY A 485 -5.72 7.07 -5.47
CA GLY A 485 -7.06 7.67 -5.45
C GLY A 485 -7.20 8.81 -4.44
N GLY A 486 -6.40 8.80 -3.37
CA GLY A 486 -6.24 9.92 -2.43
C GLY A 486 -5.56 11.12 -3.08
N PHE A 487 -4.49 10.89 -3.86
CA PHE A 487 -3.91 11.88 -4.76
C PHE A 487 -4.97 12.46 -5.71
N GLN A 488 -5.72 11.61 -6.42
CA GLN A 488 -6.75 12.07 -7.35
C GLN A 488 -7.84 12.87 -6.64
N THR A 489 -8.20 12.50 -5.41
CA THR A 489 -9.17 13.29 -4.63
C THR A 489 -8.63 14.69 -4.31
N LEU A 490 -7.38 14.80 -3.87
CA LEU A 490 -6.76 16.10 -3.56
C LEU A 490 -6.53 16.92 -4.84
N TYR A 491 -5.79 16.40 -5.81
CA TYR A 491 -5.29 17.19 -6.93
C TYR A 491 -6.26 17.31 -8.09
N ILE A 492 -7.11 16.30 -8.31
CA ILE A 492 -8.15 16.38 -9.35
C ILE A 492 -9.46 16.85 -8.74
N GLY A 493 -9.92 16.21 -7.66
CA GLY A 493 -11.16 16.58 -6.97
C GLY A 493 -11.15 18.02 -6.47
N ILE A 494 -10.21 18.35 -5.58
CA ILE A 494 -10.08 19.72 -5.06
C ILE A 494 -9.33 20.61 -6.06
N GLY A 495 -8.19 20.16 -6.57
CA GLY A 495 -7.34 21.01 -7.41
C GLY A 495 -7.95 21.40 -8.77
N GLU A 496 -8.79 20.54 -9.36
CA GLU A 496 -9.34 20.77 -10.72
C GLU A 496 -10.87 20.76 -10.77
N CYS A 497 -11.55 20.26 -9.75
CA CYS A 497 -13.00 20.04 -9.75
C CYS A 497 -13.76 20.71 -8.59
N LEU A 498 -13.13 21.61 -7.83
CA LEU A 498 -13.78 22.28 -6.69
C LEU A 498 -15.02 23.11 -7.05
N ASP A 499 -15.17 23.53 -8.32
CA ASP A 499 -16.36 24.22 -8.81
C ASP A 499 -17.57 23.29 -9.03
N ILE A 500 -17.36 21.97 -9.06
CA ILE A 500 -18.40 20.96 -9.29
C ILE A 500 -18.60 20.00 -8.11
N MET A 501 -17.70 19.97 -7.12
CA MET A 501 -17.81 19.12 -5.92
C MET A 501 -17.31 19.84 -4.66
N SER A 502 -17.81 19.45 -3.48
CA SER A 502 -17.47 20.12 -2.20
C SER A 502 -17.19 19.18 -1.02
N TYR A 503 -17.32 17.86 -1.18
CA TYR A 503 -17.07 16.86 -0.13
C TYR A 503 -15.91 15.94 -0.56
N PHE A 504 -14.87 15.84 0.28
CA PHE A 504 -13.63 15.14 -0.08
C PHE A 504 -13.13 14.22 1.02
N GLY A 505 -12.68 13.02 0.65
CA GLY A 505 -12.04 12.06 1.55
C GLY A 505 -10.78 11.45 0.94
N PHE A 506 -9.61 11.58 1.58
CA PHE A 506 -8.36 11.01 1.04
C PHE A 506 -7.72 10.08 2.08
N PHE A 507 -7.51 8.82 1.70
CA PHE A 507 -7.08 7.76 2.62
C PHE A 507 -5.65 7.33 2.29
N SER A 508 -4.78 7.25 3.29
CA SER A 508 -3.37 6.85 3.13
C SER A 508 -2.61 7.63 2.04
N TYR A 509 -2.76 8.96 2.00
CA TYR A 509 -2.00 9.81 1.07
C TYR A 509 -1.59 11.12 1.74
N PRO A 510 -0.32 11.57 1.61
CA PRO A 510 0.12 12.82 2.21
C PRO A 510 -0.44 14.03 1.45
N PHE A 511 -0.77 15.09 2.16
CA PHE A 511 -1.10 16.38 1.54
C PHE A 511 0.17 17.23 1.40
N THR A 512 0.31 17.94 0.28
CA THR A 512 1.36 18.96 0.10
C THR A 512 0.78 20.32 -0.27
N ASP A 513 1.49 21.40 0.08
CA ASP A 513 1.02 22.78 -0.03
C ASP A 513 0.83 23.27 -1.49
N ASP A 514 1.39 22.55 -2.46
CA ASP A 514 1.22 22.83 -3.90
C ASP A 514 -0.25 22.76 -4.35
N LEU A 515 -1.10 22.01 -3.63
CA LEU A 515 -2.54 22.00 -3.87
C LEU A 515 -3.17 23.40 -3.72
N LYS A 516 -2.66 24.23 -2.79
CA LYS A 516 -3.16 25.59 -2.58
C LYS A 516 -2.90 26.46 -3.81
N GLU A 517 -1.69 26.42 -4.34
CA GLU A 517 -1.32 27.12 -5.58
C GLU A 517 -2.16 26.64 -6.77
N LYS A 518 -2.40 25.33 -6.87
CA LYS A 518 -3.24 24.75 -7.92
C LYS A 518 -4.68 25.28 -7.87
N ILE A 519 -5.27 25.39 -6.68
CA ILE A 519 -6.61 25.96 -6.51
C ILE A 519 -6.64 27.44 -6.88
N GLU A 520 -5.65 28.22 -6.42
CA GLU A 520 -5.55 29.65 -6.76
C GLU A 520 -5.42 29.86 -8.28
N THR A 521 -4.69 28.97 -8.96
CA THR A 521 -4.50 29.01 -10.40
C THR A 521 -5.76 28.62 -11.18
N ASN A 522 -6.46 27.55 -10.75
CA ASN A 522 -7.62 27.02 -11.46
C ASN A 522 -8.92 27.77 -11.12
N PHE A 523 -9.00 28.38 -9.94
CA PHE A 523 -10.19 29.08 -9.44
C PHE A 523 -9.87 30.50 -8.89
N PRO A 524 -9.16 31.36 -9.65
CA PRO A 524 -8.67 32.65 -9.15
C PRO A 524 -9.77 33.64 -8.75
N GLU A 525 -10.98 33.46 -9.28
CA GLU A 525 -12.11 34.38 -9.11
C GLU A 525 -13.28 33.78 -8.32
N LYS A 526 -13.17 32.55 -7.80
CA LYS A 526 -14.27 31.87 -7.11
C LYS A 526 -13.95 31.65 -5.63
N ASP A 527 -14.78 32.21 -4.76
CA ASP A 527 -14.78 31.90 -3.33
C ASP A 527 -15.45 30.54 -3.09
N LEU A 528 -14.75 29.48 -3.50
CA LEU A 528 -15.18 28.10 -3.30
C LEU A 528 -14.63 27.57 -1.98
N THR A 529 -15.52 27.03 -1.16
CA THR A 529 -15.18 26.37 0.10
C THR A 529 -15.15 24.84 -0.06
N ILE A 530 -14.70 24.13 0.96
CA ILE A 530 -14.79 22.68 1.10
C ILE A 530 -15.74 22.41 2.27
N LYS A 531 -16.79 21.66 2.01
CA LYS A 531 -17.90 21.43 2.96
C LYS A 531 -17.66 20.25 3.89
N ARG A 532 -16.79 19.33 3.46
CA ARG A 532 -16.26 18.27 4.29
C ARG A 532 -14.91 17.84 3.74
N LEU A 533 -13.93 17.73 4.63
CA LEU A 533 -12.65 17.09 4.34
C LEU A 533 -12.37 16.04 5.42
N TYR A 534 -12.05 14.83 4.99
CA TYR A 534 -11.72 13.73 5.89
C TYR A 534 -10.48 12.97 5.42
N THR A 535 -9.67 12.49 6.38
CA THR A 535 -8.52 11.64 6.08
C THR A 535 -8.31 10.56 7.14
N ILE A 536 -7.74 9.43 6.73
CA ILE A 536 -7.31 8.37 7.62
C ILE A 536 -5.98 7.80 7.16
N CYS A 537 -5.14 7.38 8.10
CA CYS A 537 -3.89 6.68 7.83
C CYS A 537 -3.61 5.62 8.90
N GLY A 538 -2.97 4.52 8.54
CA GLY A 538 -2.45 3.54 9.49
C GLY A 538 -1.14 4.03 10.12
N ASP A 539 -0.92 3.78 11.41
CA ASP A 539 0.31 4.21 12.10
C ASP A 539 1.56 3.38 11.72
N ASN A 540 1.38 2.23 11.07
CA ASN A 540 2.45 1.43 10.47
C ASN A 540 2.55 1.60 8.95
N ASP A 541 1.85 2.59 8.37
CA ASP A 541 1.94 2.92 6.95
C ASP A 541 3.20 3.75 6.68
N PRO A 542 4.30 3.16 6.15
CA PRO A 542 5.64 3.74 6.24
C PRO A 542 5.81 5.02 5.41
N THR A 543 4.96 5.25 4.42
CA THR A 543 5.06 6.39 3.50
C THR A 543 4.22 7.58 3.99
N PRO A 544 2.87 7.54 3.95
CA PRO A 544 2.01 8.66 4.35
C PRO A 544 2.04 8.97 5.85
N PHE A 545 2.38 8.02 6.74
CA PHE A 545 2.31 8.28 8.18
C PHE A 545 3.44 9.20 8.67
N SER A 546 4.61 9.15 8.01
CA SER A 546 5.80 9.92 8.40
C SER A 546 5.53 11.43 8.53
N ASP A 547 4.63 11.97 7.72
CA ASP A 547 4.24 13.38 7.69
C ASP A 547 2.79 13.64 8.13
N PHE A 548 2.09 12.61 8.63
CA PHE A 548 0.64 12.64 8.90
C PHE A 548 0.20 13.83 9.74
N TYR A 549 0.84 14.02 10.89
CA TYR A 549 0.46 15.07 11.82
C TYR A 549 0.78 16.48 11.31
N ASN A 550 1.79 16.61 10.44
CA ASN A 550 2.14 17.91 9.86
C ASN A 550 1.05 18.36 8.89
N TYR A 551 0.64 17.50 7.95
CA TYR A 551 -0.43 17.91 7.05
C TYR A 551 -1.80 17.99 7.72
N VAL A 552 -2.06 17.21 8.77
CA VAL A 552 -3.26 17.39 9.61
C VAL A 552 -3.28 18.77 10.24
N ASP A 553 -2.16 19.25 10.77
CA ASP A 553 -2.04 20.60 11.33
C ASP A 553 -2.30 21.67 10.25
N VAL A 554 -1.74 21.49 9.05
CA VAL A 554 -1.96 22.40 7.91
C VAL A 554 -3.44 22.44 7.50
N LEU A 555 -4.06 21.28 7.31
CA LEU A 555 -5.47 21.16 6.89
C LEU A 555 -6.44 21.68 7.95
N SER A 556 -6.12 21.51 9.23
CA SER A 556 -6.94 22.04 10.34
C SER A 556 -7.02 23.56 10.38
N LYS A 557 -6.07 24.25 9.73
CA LYS A 557 -5.96 25.71 9.65
C LYS A 557 -6.29 26.24 8.26
N TRP A 558 -6.71 25.36 7.34
CA TRP A 558 -6.94 25.75 5.96
C TRP A 558 -8.30 26.45 5.82
N ASP A 559 -8.27 27.75 5.51
CA ASP A 559 -9.43 28.63 5.38
C ASP A 559 -10.41 28.24 4.27
N LYS A 560 -10.00 27.37 3.34
CA LYS A 560 -10.89 26.78 2.33
C LYS A 560 -11.84 25.74 2.92
N VAL A 561 -11.47 25.07 4.01
CA VAL A 561 -12.36 24.10 4.66
C VAL A 561 -13.26 24.84 5.65
N GLU A 562 -14.57 24.64 5.55
CA GLU A 562 -15.50 25.29 6.46
C GLU A 562 -15.23 24.90 7.92
N ASP A 563 -15.39 25.87 8.83
CA ASP A 563 -15.05 25.71 10.25
C ASP A 563 -15.70 24.44 10.85
N GLY A 564 -14.87 23.56 11.40
CA GLY A 564 -15.32 22.30 12.01
C GLY A 564 -15.63 21.17 11.02
N ASN A 565 -15.36 21.35 9.72
CA ASN A 565 -15.62 20.35 8.68
C ASN A 565 -14.37 19.62 8.17
N PHE A 566 -13.22 19.82 8.82
CA PHE A 566 -12.08 18.91 8.70
C PHE A 566 -12.08 17.89 9.84
N SER A 567 -11.87 16.62 9.52
CA SER A 567 -11.69 15.55 10.51
C SER A 567 -10.64 14.56 10.02
N TYR A 568 -9.97 13.87 10.95
CA TYR A 568 -8.95 12.89 10.62
C TYR A 568 -8.99 11.72 11.59
N GLU A 569 -8.38 10.61 11.18
CA GLU A 569 -8.23 9.42 12.01
C GLU A 569 -6.89 8.74 11.81
N VAL A 570 -6.37 8.11 12.87
CA VAL A 570 -5.23 7.20 12.80
C VAL A 570 -5.73 5.81 13.13
N TYR A 571 -5.50 4.85 12.25
CA TYR A 571 -5.81 3.44 12.48
C TYR A 571 -4.65 2.78 13.24
N PRO A 572 -4.82 2.41 14.53
CA PRO A 572 -3.74 1.81 15.30
C PRO A 572 -3.37 0.41 14.80
N GLY A 573 -2.08 0.17 14.57
CA GLY A 573 -1.54 -1.03 13.95
C GLY A 573 -1.74 -1.12 12.43
N GLY A 574 -2.45 -0.17 11.81
CA GLY A 574 -2.86 -0.25 10.41
C GLY A 574 -1.69 -0.01 9.45
N THR A 575 -1.69 -0.71 8.32
CA THR A 575 -0.68 -0.54 7.26
C THR A 575 -1.28 0.11 6.01
N HIS A 576 -0.58 0.05 4.87
CA HIS A 576 -1.07 0.58 3.59
C HIS A 576 -2.07 -0.39 2.93
N ASP A 577 -3.22 -0.65 3.58
CA ASP A 577 -4.11 -1.76 3.22
C ASP A 577 -5.62 -1.45 3.36
N PHE A 578 -6.44 -2.40 2.88
CA PHE A 578 -7.90 -2.29 2.83
C PHE A 578 -8.59 -2.16 4.19
N PRO A 579 -8.15 -2.78 5.30
CA PRO A 579 -8.70 -2.49 6.62
C PRO A 579 -8.76 -0.99 6.94
N VAL A 580 -7.68 -0.24 6.70
CA VAL A 580 -7.63 1.21 6.91
C VAL A 580 -8.61 1.93 5.96
N TRP A 581 -8.66 1.54 4.69
CA TRP A 581 -9.49 2.21 3.68
C TRP A 581 -10.98 1.94 3.86
N TYR A 582 -11.36 0.72 4.28
CA TYR A 582 -12.74 0.39 4.62
C TYR A 582 -13.22 1.16 5.83
N ARG A 583 -12.37 1.32 6.86
CA ARG A 583 -12.68 2.19 8.01
C ARG A 583 -12.86 3.63 7.58
N GLY A 584 -11.98 4.11 6.70
CA GLY A 584 -12.10 5.44 6.10
C GLY A 584 -13.42 5.65 5.38
N PHE A 585 -13.84 4.70 4.55
CA PHE A 585 -15.13 4.73 3.88
C PHE A 585 -16.31 4.74 4.87
N GLU A 586 -16.32 3.81 5.84
CA GLU A 586 -17.37 3.66 6.84
C GLU A 586 -17.57 4.91 7.69
N HIS A 587 -16.49 5.59 8.07
CA HIS A 587 -16.54 6.81 8.87
C HIS A 587 -16.76 8.07 8.03
N PHE A 588 -16.52 8.02 6.72
CA PHE A 588 -16.73 9.16 5.83
C PHE A 588 -18.18 9.27 5.32
N ILE A 589 -18.82 8.16 4.92
CA ILE A 589 -20.18 8.20 4.37
C ILE A 589 -21.24 8.85 5.28
N PRO A 590 -21.17 8.77 6.63
CA PRO A 590 -22.12 9.47 7.50
C PRO A 590 -21.87 10.98 7.56
N GLN A 591 -20.79 11.49 6.98
CA GLN A 591 -20.45 12.92 6.94
C GLN A 591 -20.85 13.59 5.62
N LEU A 592 -21.29 12.81 4.63
CA LEU A 592 -21.64 13.30 3.30
C LEU A 592 -23.02 13.96 3.27
N PHE A 593 -23.11 15.08 2.55
CA PHE A 593 -24.36 15.78 2.19
C PHE A 593 -25.22 16.22 3.40
N LYS A 594 -24.56 16.61 4.50
CA LYS A 594 -25.18 17.08 5.75
C LYS A 594 -25.07 18.60 5.94
#